data_AF-A0AAD8R5J6-F1
#
_entry.id   AF-A0AAD8R5J6-F1
#
_cell.length_a   1.000
_cell.length_b   1.000
_cell.length_c   1.000
_cell.angle_alpha   90.00
_cell.angle_beta   90.00
_cell.angle_gamma   90.00
#
_symmetry.space_group_name_H-M   'P 1'
#
loop_
_entity.id
_entity.type
_entity.pdbx_description
1 polymer ?
#
loop_
_entity_poly.entity_id
_entity_poly.type
_entity_poly.pdbx_seq_one_letter_code
_entity_poly.pdbx_strand_id
1 'polypeptide(L)'
;MASTSRDRRGRGRGRGSGSSSLPPPPSTLPLIIEEFFIVVCEDPLVKKKLPNKFADYLHGQEPAKVYLRAADCGPRLWTVEVLFDGQGRMYLDKGWEKFAIAHGVDFGWFLHFKYEGDDVLTVKVFDGTMCRRYYYSDGEDTDDESDDDVKPCIHPL
;
A
#
# COMPACT_ATOMS: atom_id res chain seq x y z
N MET A 1 47.16 26.45 -73.46
CA MET A 1 45.73 26.63 -73.78
C MET A 1 45.12 25.27 -74.09
N ALA A 2 43.82 25.13 -73.80
CA ALA A 2 42.90 24.03 -74.12
C ALA A 2 42.76 22.90 -73.08
N SER A 3 41.58 22.94 -72.45
CA SER A 3 40.87 21.92 -71.68
C SER A 3 40.73 20.57 -72.39
N THR A 4 40.47 19.50 -71.64
CA THR A 4 39.14 18.84 -71.64
C THR A 4 39.01 17.75 -70.57
N SER A 5 37.82 17.73 -69.99
CA SER A 5 37.27 16.83 -68.97
C SER A 5 36.98 15.43 -69.51
N ARG A 6 37.02 14.40 -68.64
CA ARG A 6 36.08 13.26 -68.67
C ARG A 6 36.10 12.42 -67.37
N ASP A 7 35.13 12.75 -66.54
CA ASP A 7 34.30 11.91 -65.66
C ASP A 7 34.54 10.37 -65.66
N ARG A 8 34.76 9.78 -64.48
CA ARG A 8 34.40 8.38 -64.16
C ARG A 8 33.87 8.23 -62.73
N ARG A 9 32.55 8.14 -62.67
CA ARG A 9 31.68 7.59 -61.62
C ARG A 9 32.35 6.57 -60.68
N GLY A 10 32.28 6.86 -59.38
CA GLY A 10 32.30 5.87 -58.30
C GLY A 10 31.12 6.11 -57.36
N ARG A 11 30.01 5.38 -57.57
CA ARG A 11 28.86 5.35 -56.67
C ARG A 11 29.22 4.51 -55.43
N GLY A 12 29.54 5.16 -54.31
CA GLY A 12 29.49 4.54 -53.00
C GLY A 12 28.20 4.93 -52.28
N ARG A 13 27.16 4.10 -52.37
CA ARG A 13 25.96 4.24 -51.53
C ARG A 13 26.25 3.63 -50.16
N GLY A 14 26.82 4.42 -49.25
CA GLY A 14 26.80 4.10 -47.84
C GLY A 14 25.39 4.31 -47.30
N ARG A 15 24.63 3.21 -47.11
CA ARG A 15 23.44 3.22 -46.25
C ARG A 15 23.94 3.42 -44.83
N GLY A 16 23.98 4.67 -44.38
CA GLY A 16 24.00 4.97 -42.95
C GLY A 16 22.69 4.45 -42.37
N SER A 17 22.76 3.31 -41.68
CA SER A 17 21.69 2.85 -40.80
C SER A 17 21.51 3.92 -39.74
N GLY A 18 20.53 4.80 -39.93
CA GLY A 18 19.99 5.61 -38.87
C GLY A 18 19.43 4.65 -37.83
N SER A 19 20.24 4.29 -36.84
CA SER A 19 19.73 3.82 -35.57
C SER A 19 18.99 5.01 -34.99
N SER A 20 17.71 5.15 -35.34
CA SER A 20 16.76 5.91 -34.56
C SER A 20 16.69 5.23 -33.20
N SER A 21 17.63 5.59 -32.33
CA SER A 21 17.58 5.25 -30.93
C SER A 21 16.26 5.84 -30.45
N LEU A 22 15.30 4.96 -30.20
CA LEU A 22 14.07 5.34 -29.52
C LEU A 22 14.48 6.13 -28.27
N PRO A 23 13.80 7.25 -27.98
CA PRO A 23 14.04 7.93 -26.71
C PRO A 23 13.88 6.89 -25.60
N PRO A 24 14.73 6.94 -24.55
CA PRO A 24 14.53 6.06 -23.40
C PRO A 24 13.07 6.20 -22.96
N PRO A 25 12.40 5.09 -22.59
CA PRO A 25 11.03 5.17 -22.10
C PRO A 25 10.99 6.23 -20.99
N PRO A 26 9.94 7.07 -20.95
CA PRO A 26 9.82 8.10 -19.91
C PRO A 26 10.08 7.42 -18.58
N SER A 27 11.08 7.94 -17.85
CA SER A 27 11.54 7.42 -16.57
C SER A 27 10.32 6.96 -15.79
N THR A 28 10.21 5.65 -15.58
CA THR A 28 9.08 5.04 -14.88
C THR A 28 8.89 5.83 -13.60
N LEU A 29 7.85 6.67 -13.55
CA LEU A 29 7.53 7.39 -12.33
C LEU A 29 7.41 6.33 -11.23
N PRO A 30 8.01 6.54 -10.05
CA PRO A 30 7.88 5.57 -8.97
C PRO A 30 6.40 5.31 -8.78
N LEU A 31 6.00 4.04 -8.85
CA LEU A 31 4.61 3.66 -8.61
C LEU A 31 4.31 4.05 -7.16
N ILE A 32 3.52 5.11 -6.98
CA ILE A 32 3.03 5.49 -5.66
C ILE A 32 1.96 4.46 -5.31
N ILE A 33 2.28 3.57 -4.37
CA ILE A 33 1.33 2.56 -3.91
C ILE A 33 0.58 3.18 -2.73
N GLU A 34 -0.56 3.78 -3.04
CA GLU A 34 -1.42 4.40 -2.02
C GLU A 34 -2.45 3.43 -1.46
N GLU A 35 -2.88 2.44 -2.24
CA GLU A 35 -3.97 1.55 -1.83
C GLU A 35 -3.63 0.08 -2.09
N PHE A 36 -4.08 -0.77 -1.17
CA PHE A 36 -4.01 -2.22 -1.31
C PHE A 36 -5.11 -2.89 -0.51
N PHE A 37 -5.31 -4.18 -0.69
CA PHE A 37 -6.17 -4.97 0.18
C PHE A 37 -5.45 -6.21 0.68
N ILE A 38 -5.90 -6.72 1.82
CA ILE A 38 -5.57 -8.06 2.29
C ILE A 38 -6.86 -8.86 2.43
N VAL A 39 -6.74 -10.17 2.29
CA VAL A 39 -7.80 -11.13 2.63
C VAL A 39 -7.36 -11.86 3.89
N VAL A 40 -8.23 -11.91 4.88
CA VAL A 40 -7.96 -12.57 6.16
C VAL A 40 -8.12 -14.09 5.96
N CYS A 41 -7.05 -14.78 5.59
CA CYS A 41 -7.07 -16.23 5.32
C CYS A 41 -6.56 -17.07 6.50
N GLU A 42 -6.15 -16.44 7.60
CA GLU A 42 -5.65 -17.08 8.81
C GLU A 42 -6.40 -16.51 10.02
N ASP A 43 -6.14 -17.04 11.23
CA ASP A 43 -6.71 -16.53 12.48
C ASP A 43 -6.67 -14.99 12.51
N PRO A 44 -7.82 -14.29 12.61
CA PRO A 44 -7.87 -12.83 12.53
C PRO A 44 -7.03 -12.13 13.59
N LEU A 45 -6.71 -12.80 14.71
CA LEU A 45 -5.96 -12.23 15.83
C LEU A 45 -4.44 -12.37 15.70
N VAL A 46 -3.96 -13.16 14.75
CA VAL A 46 -2.51 -13.23 14.47
C VAL A 46 -2.05 -12.09 13.57
N LYS A 47 -0.76 -11.76 13.63
CA LYS A 47 -0.12 -10.74 12.80
C LYS A 47 -0.52 -10.82 11.31
N LYS A 48 -0.65 -9.67 10.65
CA LYS A 48 -1.05 -9.60 9.24
C LYS A 48 0.08 -9.20 8.34
N LYS A 49 0.39 -10.10 7.41
CA LYS A 49 1.35 -9.83 6.35
C LYS A 49 0.79 -8.76 5.41
N LEU A 50 1.57 -7.72 5.18
CA LEU A 50 1.27 -6.71 4.16
C LEU A 50 1.79 -7.16 2.79
N PRO A 51 1.19 -6.68 1.68
CA PRO A 51 1.65 -7.01 0.34
C PRO A 51 3.12 -6.64 0.15
N ASN A 52 3.92 -7.55 -0.41
CA ASN A 52 5.35 -7.31 -0.62
C ASN A 52 5.61 -6.01 -1.41
N LYS A 53 4.80 -5.72 -2.43
CA LYS A 53 4.93 -4.47 -3.21
C LYS A 53 4.80 -3.22 -2.33
N PHE A 54 3.93 -3.25 -1.32
CA PHE A 54 3.78 -2.15 -0.38
C PHE A 54 4.97 -2.07 0.58
N ALA A 55 5.47 -3.21 1.07
CA ALA A 55 6.70 -3.26 1.87
C ALA A 55 7.91 -2.69 1.10
N ASP A 56 8.05 -3.04 -0.18
CA ASP A 56 9.09 -2.52 -1.08
C ASP A 56 8.93 -1.02 -1.32
N TYR A 57 7.70 -0.50 -1.34
CA TYR A 57 7.43 0.94 -1.45
C TYR A 57 7.87 1.72 -0.21
N LEU A 58 7.74 1.12 0.99
CA LEU A 58 8.23 1.70 2.25
C LEU A 58 9.71 1.38 2.51
N HIS A 59 10.42 0.78 1.56
CA HIS A 59 11.82 0.40 1.73
C HIS A 59 12.68 1.62 2.08
N GLY A 60 13.43 1.54 3.18
CA GLY A 60 14.23 2.64 3.72
C GLY A 60 13.52 3.55 4.73
N GLN A 61 12.20 3.45 4.88
CA GLN A 61 11.47 4.08 5.99
C GLN A 61 11.39 3.13 7.20
N GLU A 62 11.19 1.83 6.96
CA GLU A 62 11.12 0.75 7.96
C GLU A 62 10.52 1.21 9.30
N PRO A 63 9.26 1.71 9.28
CA PRO A 63 8.66 2.28 10.47
C PRO A 63 8.50 1.18 11.53
N ALA A 64 8.79 1.51 12.79
CA ALA A 64 8.59 0.58 13.91
C ALA A 64 7.10 0.38 14.26
N LYS A 65 6.24 1.32 13.85
CA LYS A 65 4.80 1.32 14.10
C LYS A 65 4.05 2.06 13.01
N VAL A 66 2.78 1.73 12.83
CA VAL A 66 1.82 2.44 11.98
C VAL A 66 0.55 2.73 12.77
N TYR A 67 -0.24 3.69 12.29
CA TYR A 67 -1.52 4.06 12.87
C TYR A 67 -2.64 3.64 11.94
N LEU A 68 -3.51 2.73 12.40
CA LEU A 68 -4.70 2.34 11.64
C LEU A 68 -5.87 3.24 12.02
N ARG A 69 -6.56 3.76 11.01
CA ARG A 69 -7.80 4.50 11.17
C ARG A 69 -8.92 3.79 10.43
N ALA A 70 -9.95 3.34 11.14
CA ALA A 70 -11.14 2.84 10.44
C ALA A 70 -11.88 4.01 9.77
N ALA A 71 -12.15 3.88 8.47
CA ALA A 71 -12.70 4.97 7.65
C ALA A 71 -14.03 5.52 8.19
N ASP A 72 -14.82 4.69 8.87
CA ASP A 72 -16.15 5.04 9.37
C ASP A 72 -16.29 4.89 10.89
N CYS A 73 -15.22 4.63 11.65
CA CYS A 73 -15.29 4.52 13.13
C CYS A 73 -14.58 5.68 13.84
N GLY A 74 -15.16 6.88 13.75
CA GLY A 74 -14.69 8.06 14.48
C GLY A 74 -13.23 8.47 14.18
N PRO A 75 -12.63 9.34 15.01
CA PRO A 75 -11.24 9.80 14.84
C PRO A 75 -10.20 8.85 15.47
N ARG A 76 -10.61 7.71 16.04
CA ARG A 76 -9.72 6.81 16.79
C ARG A 76 -8.60 6.27 15.91
N LEU A 77 -7.36 6.37 16.42
CA LEU A 77 -6.17 5.79 15.83
C LEU A 77 -5.73 4.57 16.64
N TRP A 78 -5.52 3.45 15.96
CA TRP A 78 -5.00 2.23 16.55
C TRP A 78 -3.50 2.14 16.29
N THR A 79 -2.69 2.14 17.34
CA THR A 79 -1.24 2.00 17.21
C THR A 79 -0.90 0.53 17.03
N VAL A 80 -0.21 0.20 15.93
CA VAL A 80 0.17 -1.18 15.60
C VAL A 80 1.67 -1.24 15.31
N GLU A 81 2.38 -2.13 16.00
CA GLU A 81 3.80 -2.40 15.75
C GLU A 81 3.98 -3.05 14.39
N VAL A 82 5.08 -2.70 13.72
CA VAL A 82 5.47 -3.30 12.44
C VAL A 82 6.68 -4.19 12.66
N LEU A 83 6.60 -5.41 12.13
CA LEU A 83 7.69 -6.36 12.14
C LEU A 83 8.15 -6.67 10.72
N PHE A 84 9.47 -6.62 10.51
CA PHE A 84 10.12 -7.12 9.30
C PHE A 84 10.81 -8.44 9.60
N ASP A 85 10.66 -9.42 8.73
CA ASP A 85 11.43 -10.65 8.84
C ASP A 85 12.75 -10.60 8.06
N GLY A 86 13.55 -11.67 8.17
CA GLY A 86 14.84 -11.77 7.49
C GLY A 86 14.75 -11.81 5.95
N GLN A 87 13.55 -11.84 5.37
CA GLN A 87 13.30 -11.76 3.94
C GLN A 87 12.72 -10.39 3.52
N GLY A 88 12.67 -9.42 4.43
CA GLY A 88 12.11 -8.09 4.17
C GLY A 88 10.58 -8.07 4.08
N ARG A 89 9.88 -9.12 4.52
CA ARG A 89 8.42 -9.13 4.52
C ARG A 89 7.91 -8.35 5.73
N MET A 90 6.94 -7.48 5.48
CA MET A 90 6.36 -6.58 6.48
C MET A 90 5.08 -7.18 7.08
N TYR A 91 4.93 -7.05 8.39
CA TYR A 91 3.79 -7.56 9.16
C TYR A 91 3.25 -6.49 10.11
N LEU A 92 1.93 -6.36 10.19
CA LEU A 92 1.22 -5.73 11.30
C LEU A 92 1.21 -6.73 12.47
N ASP A 93 1.95 -6.44 13.54
CA ASP A 93 2.17 -7.33 14.67
C ASP A 93 1.39 -6.85 15.89
N LYS A 94 2.04 -6.54 17.02
CA LYS A 94 1.34 -6.15 18.25
C LYS A 94 0.41 -4.96 18.05
N GLY A 95 -0.78 -5.03 18.63
CA GLY A 95 -1.84 -4.02 18.48
C GLY A 95 -2.79 -4.31 17.31
N TRP A 96 -2.40 -5.16 16.35
CA TRP A 96 -3.30 -5.63 15.30
C TRP A 96 -4.51 -6.37 15.89
N GLU A 97 -4.27 -7.23 16.88
CA GLU A 97 -5.30 -8.01 17.54
C GLU A 97 -6.38 -7.12 18.19
N LYS A 98 -5.97 -6.00 18.80
CA LYS A 98 -6.89 -5.03 19.39
C LYS A 98 -7.79 -4.40 18.31
N PHE A 99 -7.20 -4.02 17.17
CA PHE A 99 -7.94 -3.52 16.01
C PHE A 99 -8.92 -4.57 15.47
N ALA A 100 -8.45 -5.81 15.29
CA ALA A 100 -9.28 -6.91 14.77
C ALA A 100 -10.48 -7.20 15.67
N ILE A 101 -10.27 -7.27 17.00
CA ILE A 101 -11.33 -7.46 17.99
C ILE A 101 -12.36 -6.32 17.94
N ALA A 102 -11.89 -5.07 17.95
CA ALA A 102 -12.77 -3.91 18.00
C ALA A 102 -13.65 -3.76 16.75
N HIS A 103 -13.19 -4.26 15.61
CA HIS A 103 -13.92 -4.25 14.34
C HIS A 103 -14.58 -5.60 13.99
N GLY A 104 -14.48 -6.59 14.88
CA GLY A 104 -15.03 -7.93 14.68
C GLY A 104 -14.53 -8.59 13.40
N VAL A 105 -13.27 -8.36 13.02
CA VAL A 105 -12.66 -8.93 11.81
C VAL A 105 -12.63 -10.44 11.94
N ASP A 106 -13.07 -11.12 10.89
CA ASP A 106 -13.15 -12.59 10.86
C ASP A 106 -12.48 -13.18 9.60
N PHE A 107 -12.32 -14.49 9.59
CA PHE A 107 -11.81 -15.25 8.46
C PHE A 107 -12.64 -15.00 7.19
N GLY A 108 -11.96 -14.87 6.06
CA GLY A 108 -12.55 -14.62 4.74
C GLY A 108 -12.90 -13.16 4.46
N TRP A 109 -12.65 -12.25 5.40
CA TRP A 109 -12.98 -10.84 5.23
C TRP A 109 -11.92 -10.09 4.43
N PHE A 110 -12.36 -9.01 3.77
CA PHE A 110 -11.54 -8.18 2.91
C PHE A 110 -11.30 -6.84 3.57
N LEU A 111 -10.04 -6.46 3.74
CA LEU A 111 -9.67 -5.19 4.33
C LEU A 111 -8.91 -4.38 3.29
N HIS A 112 -9.47 -3.23 2.94
CA HIS A 112 -8.86 -2.27 2.04
C HIS A 112 -8.12 -1.22 2.84
N PHE A 113 -6.84 -1.04 2.55
CA PHE A 113 -5.95 -0.08 3.18
C PHE A 113 -5.64 1.03 2.20
N LYS A 114 -5.63 2.27 2.69
CA LYS A 114 -5.14 3.45 2.01
C LYS A 114 -4.07 4.10 2.87
N TYR A 115 -2.87 4.24 2.34
CA TYR A 115 -1.76 4.95 2.97
C TYR A 115 -1.93 6.45 2.75
N GLU A 116 -2.06 7.19 3.84
CA GLU A 116 -2.26 8.66 3.81
C GLU A 116 -0.93 9.42 3.97
N GLY A 117 0.18 8.72 4.14
CA GLY A 117 1.45 9.29 4.61
C GLY A 117 1.55 9.29 6.13
N ASP A 118 2.68 9.76 6.67
CA ASP A 118 2.96 9.89 8.11
C ASP A 118 2.67 8.62 8.94
N ASP A 119 2.96 7.44 8.37
CA ASP A 119 2.69 6.12 8.97
C ASP A 119 1.20 5.84 9.23
N VAL A 120 0.28 6.58 8.61
CA VAL A 120 -1.18 6.41 8.77
C VAL A 120 -1.77 5.58 7.64
N LEU A 121 -2.54 4.56 8.01
CA LEU A 121 -3.32 3.72 7.11
C LEU A 121 -4.82 3.83 7.43
N THR A 122 -5.59 4.35 6.49
CA THR A 122 -7.05 4.29 6.55
C THR A 122 -7.52 2.90 6.12
N VAL A 123 -8.35 2.25 6.94
CA VAL A 123 -8.85 0.88 6.72
C VAL A 123 -10.36 0.89 6.48
N LYS A 124 -10.80 0.25 5.40
CA LYS A 124 -12.20 -0.09 5.14
C LYS A 124 -12.35 -1.59 5.30
N VAL A 125 -13.32 -2.02 6.11
CA VAL A 125 -13.56 -3.44 6.41
C VAL A 125 -14.76 -3.93 5.60
N PHE A 126 -14.63 -5.05 4.92
CA PHE A 126 -15.69 -5.72 4.18
C PHE A 126 -15.87 -7.14 4.74
N ASP A 127 -17.09 -7.49 5.09
CA ASP A 127 -17.39 -8.75 5.76
C ASP A 127 -17.47 -9.95 4.79
N GLY A 128 -17.80 -11.13 5.33
CA GLY A 128 -17.94 -12.37 4.55
C GLY A 128 -19.03 -12.32 3.46
N THR A 129 -19.89 -11.30 3.44
CA THR A 129 -20.87 -11.05 2.37
C THR A 129 -20.33 -10.12 1.27
N MET A 130 -19.07 -9.70 1.37
CA MET A 130 -18.42 -8.70 0.51
C MET A 130 -19.02 -7.29 0.66
N CYS A 131 -19.82 -7.05 1.70
CA CYS A 131 -20.40 -5.75 1.99
C CYS A 131 -19.48 -4.94 2.90
N ARG A 132 -19.41 -3.64 2.66
CA ARG A 132 -18.64 -2.70 3.51
C ARG A 132 -19.32 -2.57 4.87
N ARG A 133 -18.55 -2.74 5.94
CA ARG A 133 -19.00 -2.45 7.30
C ARG A 133 -18.90 -0.97 7.60
N TYR A 134 -19.94 -0.47 8.24
CA TYR A 134 -19.99 0.87 8.82
C TYR A 134 -19.97 0.74 10.34
N TYR A 135 -19.42 1.74 11.01
CA TYR A 135 -19.35 1.77 12.45
C TYR A 135 -19.96 3.09 12.95
N TYR A 136 -20.53 3.08 14.15
CA TYR A 136 -20.87 4.27 14.88
C TYR A 136 -19.87 4.45 16.02
N SER A 137 -19.39 5.69 16.18
CA SER A 137 -18.81 6.10 17.45
C SER A 137 -19.99 6.40 18.36
N ASP A 138 -20.14 5.62 19.44
CA ASP A 138 -21.00 6.07 20.54
C ASP A 138 -20.43 7.40 21.02
N GLY A 139 -21.26 8.44 21.09
CA GLY A 139 -20.79 9.79 21.39
C GLY A 139 -20.38 9.93 22.86
N GLU A 140 -19.23 10.58 23.09
CA GLU A 140 -18.82 11.35 24.28
C GLU A 140 -18.21 10.61 25.50
N ASP A 141 -16.86 10.70 25.57
CA ASP A 141 -15.98 11.27 26.61
C ASP A 141 -16.37 11.19 28.11
N THR A 142 -15.57 10.45 28.89
CA THR A 142 -14.94 10.97 30.12
C THR A 142 -13.56 10.33 30.30
N ASP A 143 -12.60 11.17 30.66
CA ASP A 143 -11.19 10.86 30.91
C ASP A 143 -11.02 9.88 32.08
N ASP A 144 -11.16 8.57 31.83
CA ASP A 144 -10.66 7.50 32.72
C ASP A 144 -10.66 6.13 32.00
N GLU A 145 -10.10 6.05 30.78
CA GLU A 145 -9.88 4.75 30.13
C GLU A 145 -8.50 4.21 30.48
N SER A 146 -8.48 3.22 31.38
CA SER A 146 -7.39 2.26 31.48
C SER A 146 -7.15 1.61 30.11
N ASP A 147 -5.88 1.44 29.76
CA ASP A 147 -5.34 0.89 28.49
C ASP A 147 -5.83 -0.54 28.12
N ASP A 148 -6.70 -1.11 28.96
CA ASP A 148 -7.21 -2.48 28.92
C ASP A 148 -8.66 -2.59 28.38
N ASP A 149 -9.43 -1.51 28.29
CA ASP A 149 -10.81 -1.55 27.78
C ASP A 149 -10.87 -1.28 26.27
N VAL A 150 -10.69 -2.33 25.47
CA VAL A 150 -10.91 -2.25 24.02
C VAL A 150 -12.42 -2.09 23.74
N LYS A 151 -12.91 -0.85 23.70
CA LYS A 151 -14.29 -0.57 23.26
C LYS A 151 -14.49 -0.96 21.80
N PRO A 152 -15.47 -1.83 21.48
CA PRO A 152 -15.77 -2.22 20.11
C PRO A 152 -16.43 -1.07 19.34
N CYS A 153 -16.18 -1.00 18.05
CA CYS A 153 -16.91 -0.13 17.14
C CYS A 153 -18.29 -0.74 16.86
N ILE A 154 -19.37 0.01 17.10
CA ILE A 154 -20.75 -0.51 16.99
C ILE A 154 -21.17 -0.55 15.52
N HIS A 155 -21.61 -1.71 15.02
CA HIS A 155 -22.12 -1.87 13.65
C HIS A 155 -23.62 -1.53 13.56
N PRO A 156 -24.12 -0.85 12.51
CA PRO A 156 -25.56 -0.72 12.25
C PRO A 156 -26.21 -2.10 12.13
N LEU A 157 -27.35 -2.32 12.79
CA LEU A 157 -28.17 -3.54 12.61
C LEU A 157 -28.71 -3.66 11.19
#